data_AF-A0AAV2RN37-F1
#
_entry.id   AF-A0AAV2RN37-F1
#
_cell.length_a   1.000
_cell.length_b   1.000
_cell.length_c   1.000
_cell.angle_alpha   90.00
_cell.angle_beta   90.00
_cell.angle_gamma   90.00
#
_symmetry.space_group_name_H-M   'P 1'
#
loop_
_entity.id
_entity.type
_entity.pdbx_description
1 polymer ?
#
loop_
_entity_poly.entity_id
_entity_poly.type
_entity_poly.pdbx_seq_one_letter_code
_entity_poly.pdbx_strand_id
1 'polypeptide(L)'
;SCILKVIRGSPSSNELRASSCTLEKLYISICDEYHARDILPMLNSKDLPKLRPIYINLKCGDVPSEALSPLNFCSSTNTVLFLSEVNDENVPWAVEVASALQLPNGAYQCLYLPNNQLTSPGFLNLVVGLHQSNVKILVRIGVTSDITEDKLDEALNEATDAARSLLQCDLLWYFSAERMEGW
;
A
#
# COMPACT_ATOMS: atom_id res chain seq x y z
N SER A 1 19.67 7.00 12.41
CA SER A 1 18.61 6.41 11.60
C SER A 1 19.20 5.33 10.70
N CYS A 2 18.75 4.08 10.89
CA CYS A 2 19.07 2.99 9.97
C CYS A 2 17.86 2.81 9.03
N ILE A 3 18.08 3.02 7.73
CA ILE A 3 17.07 2.89 6.69
C ILE A 3 17.57 1.83 5.72
N LEU A 4 16.80 0.75 5.55
CA LEU A 4 17.08 -0.26 4.54
C LEU A 4 16.14 -0.01 3.36
N LYS A 5 16.73 0.15 2.17
CA LYS A 5 16.00 0.22 0.89
C LYS A 5 16.30 -1.04 0.10
N VAL A 6 15.27 -1.84 -0.15
CA VAL A 6 15.34 -3.02 -1.02
C VAL A 6 14.68 -2.64 -2.34
N ILE A 7 15.51 -2.36 -3.35
CA ILE A 7 15.06 -1.81 -4.65
C ILE A 7 15.18 -2.86 -5.76
N ARG A 8 16.27 -3.66 -5.78
CA ARG A 8 16.49 -4.77 -6.71
C ARG A 8 17.37 -5.82 -6.02
N GLY A 9 16.88 -7.04 -5.96
CA GLY A 9 17.56 -8.17 -5.32
C GLY A 9 17.02 -8.50 -3.93
N SER A 10 17.07 -9.79 -3.61
CA SER A 10 16.65 -10.37 -2.33
C SER A 10 17.69 -9.97 -1.28
N PRO A 11 17.33 -9.19 -0.25
CA PRO A 11 18.30 -8.85 0.79
C PRO A 11 18.76 -10.16 1.43
N SER A 12 20.06 -10.31 1.67
CA SER A 12 20.51 -11.50 2.40
C SER A 12 19.91 -11.45 3.81
N SER A 13 19.63 -12.61 4.41
CA SER A 13 19.17 -12.69 5.81
C SER A 13 20.11 -11.96 6.78
N ASN A 14 21.40 -11.83 6.41
CA ASN A 14 22.41 -11.08 7.15
C ASN A 14 22.24 -9.55 7.06
N GLU A 15 21.72 -9.01 5.96
CA GLU A 15 21.46 -7.56 5.81
C GLU A 15 20.24 -7.12 6.64
N LEU A 16 19.22 -7.97 6.78
CA LEU A 16 18.12 -7.76 7.72
C LEU A 16 18.53 -7.98 9.18
N ARG A 17 19.62 -8.71 9.42
CA ARG A 17 20.16 -9.06 10.75
C ARG A 17 21.25 -8.11 11.24
N ALA A 18 21.48 -6.97 10.59
CA ALA A 18 22.50 -6.00 11.00
C ALA A 18 22.40 -5.68 12.51
N SER A 19 23.34 -6.25 13.25
CA SER A 19 23.36 -6.32 14.70
C SER A 19 23.66 -4.92 15.26
N SER A 20 22.88 -4.51 16.26
CA SER A 20 22.91 -3.24 17.03
C SER A 20 22.20 -2.01 16.46
N CYS A 21 21.74 -2.00 15.21
CA CYS A 21 20.95 -0.88 14.69
C CYS A 21 19.45 -1.19 14.77
N THR A 22 18.71 -0.44 15.59
CA THR A 22 17.24 -0.42 15.51
C THR A 22 16.84 0.10 14.14
N LEU A 23 16.43 -0.79 13.24
CA LEU A 23 15.92 -0.39 11.93
C LEU A 23 14.64 0.43 12.13
N GLU A 24 14.73 1.73 11.86
CA GLU A 24 13.61 2.63 12.05
C GLU A 24 12.62 2.41 10.90
N LYS A 25 13.08 2.54 9.66
CA LYS A 25 12.21 2.45 8.47
C LYS A 25 12.69 1.38 7.51
N LEU A 26 11.74 0.63 6.95
CA LEU A 26 12.00 -0.32 5.88
C LEU A 26 11.22 0.10 4.64
N TYR A 27 11.94 0.25 3.52
CA TYR A 27 11.35 0.56 2.21
C TYR A 27 11.58 -0.63 1.29
N ILE A 28 10.51 -1.09 0.67
CA ILE A 28 10.48 -2.28 -0.17
C ILE A 28 9.80 -1.94 -1.47
N SER A 29 10.48 -2.15 -2.59
CA SER A 29 9.85 -2.17 -3.91
C SER A 29 9.76 -3.62 -4.38
N ILE A 30 8.54 -4.08 -4.68
CA ILE A 30 8.31 -5.40 -5.26
C ILE A 30 8.06 -5.19 -6.75
N CYS A 31 9.07 -5.52 -7.57
CA CYS A 31 9.08 -5.19 -9.00
C CYS A 31 8.61 -6.32 -9.90
N ASP A 32 8.45 -7.55 -9.40
CA ASP A 32 7.99 -8.70 -10.16
C ASP A 32 7.59 -9.87 -9.22
N GLU A 33 7.08 -10.96 -9.79
CA GLU A 33 6.68 -12.16 -9.03
C GLU A 33 7.84 -12.83 -8.26
N TYR A 34 9.07 -12.75 -8.76
CA TYR A 34 10.23 -13.38 -8.12
C TYR A 34 10.63 -12.59 -6.88
N HIS A 35 10.66 -11.26 -6.99
CA HIS A 35 10.84 -10.37 -5.84
C HIS A 35 9.76 -10.57 -4.78
N ALA A 36 8.49 -10.75 -5.18
CA ALA A 36 7.41 -11.02 -4.24
C ALA A 36 7.65 -12.33 -3.46
N ARG A 37 8.00 -13.40 -4.18
CA ARG A 37 8.26 -14.73 -3.59
C ARG A 37 9.49 -14.77 -2.69
N ASP A 38 10.48 -13.92 -2.94
CA ASP A 38 11.68 -13.87 -2.11
C ASP A 38 11.49 -12.97 -0.88
N ILE A 39 10.89 -11.79 -1.05
CA ILE A 39 10.84 -10.77 0.00
C ILE A 39 9.71 -11.05 1.00
N LEU A 40 8.51 -11.43 0.55
CA LEU A 40 7.35 -11.57 1.45
C LEU A 40 7.55 -12.66 2.52
N PRO A 41 8.14 -13.85 2.22
CA PRO A 41 8.47 -14.82 3.25
C PRO A 41 9.50 -14.30 4.25
N MET A 42 10.46 -13.49 3.80
CA MET A 42 11.43 -12.85 4.70
C MET A 42 10.74 -11.89 5.65
N LEU A 43 9.77 -11.10 5.17
CA LEU A 43 8.94 -10.21 6.00
C LEU A 43 8.14 -10.97 7.06
N ASN A 44 7.74 -12.20 6.76
CA ASN A 44 7.04 -13.07 7.70
C ASN A 44 7.96 -13.77 8.71
N SER A 45 9.28 -13.57 8.63
CA SER A 45 10.21 -14.15 9.57
C SER A 45 10.08 -13.55 10.97
N LYS A 46 10.12 -14.42 11.99
CA LYS A 46 10.14 -14.02 13.41
C LYS A 46 11.39 -13.24 13.81
N ASP A 47 12.41 -13.29 12.96
CA ASP A 47 13.70 -12.64 13.19
C ASP A 47 13.72 -11.16 12.80
N LEU A 48 12.62 -10.63 12.24
CA LEU A 48 12.58 -9.22 11.88
C LEU A 48 12.62 -8.34 13.14
N PRO A 49 13.55 -7.37 13.20
CA PRO A 49 13.56 -6.40 14.29
C PRO A 49 12.21 -5.67 14.34
N LYS A 50 11.87 -5.10 15.51
CA LYS A 50 10.67 -4.26 15.65
C LYS A 50 10.82 -3.01 14.78
N LEU A 51 10.38 -3.09 13.52
CA LEU A 51 10.38 -2.00 12.55
C LEU A 51 9.33 -0.95 12.92
N ARG A 52 9.48 0.32 12.52
CA ARG A 52 8.41 1.36 12.58
C ARG A 52 8.72 2.57 11.68
N PRO A 53 8.03 2.86 10.56
CA PRO A 53 7.07 2.08 9.72
C PRO A 53 7.69 1.26 8.56
N ILE A 54 6.86 0.44 7.90
CA ILE A 54 7.19 -0.29 6.66
C ILE A 54 6.49 0.38 5.48
N TYR A 55 7.24 0.64 4.41
CA TYR A 55 6.76 1.19 3.16
C TYR A 55 6.91 0.12 2.07
N ILE A 56 5.79 -0.26 1.45
CA ILE A 56 5.78 -1.25 0.38
C ILE A 56 5.28 -0.56 -0.88
N ASN A 57 6.03 -0.67 -1.97
CA ASN A 57 5.70 -0.13 -3.28
C ASN A 57 5.52 -1.27 -4.28
N LEU A 58 4.40 -1.25 -4.99
CA LEU A 58 4.12 -2.12 -6.13
C LEU A 58 3.63 -1.26 -7.28
N LYS A 59 4.00 -1.64 -8.49
CA LYS A 59 3.45 -1.09 -9.72
C LYS A 59 2.44 -2.07 -10.30
N CYS A 60 1.29 -1.56 -10.74
CA CYS A 60 0.27 -2.40 -11.36
C CYS A 60 0.81 -3.09 -12.62
N GLY A 61 0.49 -4.38 -12.77
CA GLY A 61 0.90 -5.20 -13.91
C GLY A 61 2.26 -5.88 -13.76
N ASP A 62 3.11 -5.42 -12.83
CA ASP A 62 4.43 -6.01 -12.60
C ASP A 62 4.35 -7.27 -11.73
N VAL A 63 3.41 -7.30 -10.78
CA VAL A 63 3.26 -8.40 -9.81
C VAL A 63 1.86 -9.00 -9.92
N PRO A 64 1.71 -10.26 -10.35
CA PRO A 64 0.42 -10.94 -10.31
C PRO A 64 -0.03 -11.12 -8.86
N SER A 65 -1.32 -10.94 -8.57
CA SER A 65 -1.84 -10.98 -7.20
C SER A 65 -1.64 -12.35 -6.54
N GLU A 66 -1.56 -13.42 -7.33
CA GLU A 66 -1.30 -14.79 -6.88
C GLU A 66 0.14 -15.00 -6.38
N ALA A 67 1.08 -14.13 -6.76
CA ALA A 67 2.44 -14.15 -6.23
C ALA A 67 2.56 -13.51 -4.84
N LEU A 68 1.50 -12.85 -4.36
CA LEU A 68 1.48 -12.18 -3.06
C LEU A 68 1.05 -13.14 -1.96
N SER A 69 1.98 -13.48 -1.05
CA SER A 69 1.65 -14.18 0.18
C SER A 69 1.20 -13.19 1.26
N PRO A 70 0.17 -13.50 2.07
CA PRO A 70 -0.23 -12.63 3.16
C PRO A 70 0.89 -12.31 4.14
N LEU A 71 0.94 -11.05 4.60
CA LEU A 71 1.88 -10.64 5.64
C LEU A 71 1.37 -11.09 7.01
N ASN A 72 2.10 -11.95 7.72
CA ASN A 72 1.67 -12.62 8.95
C ASN A 72 2.54 -12.29 10.17
N PHE A 73 3.41 -11.28 10.08
CA PHE A 73 4.23 -10.89 11.22
C PHE A 73 3.44 -10.00 12.19
N CYS A 74 3.65 -10.26 13.49
CA CYS A 74 2.94 -9.58 14.55
C CYS A 74 3.70 -8.31 14.92
N SER A 75 3.32 -7.19 14.34
CA SER A 75 4.01 -5.93 14.57
C SER A 75 3.03 -4.79 14.83
N SER A 76 3.35 -3.96 15.82
CA SER A 76 2.72 -2.66 16.07
C SER A 76 3.13 -1.62 15.01
N THR A 77 3.41 -2.05 13.77
CA THR A 77 3.93 -1.21 12.69
C THR A 77 2.80 -0.56 11.94
N ASN A 78 2.96 0.74 11.74
CA ASN A 78 2.27 1.43 10.67
C ASN A 78 2.81 0.92 9.32
N THR A 79 1.92 0.39 8.49
CA THR A 79 2.24 0.02 7.10
C THR A 79 1.76 1.12 6.17
N VAL A 80 2.60 1.52 5.24
CA VAL A 80 2.27 2.44 4.15
C VAL A 80 2.40 1.67 2.84
N LEU A 81 1.33 1.60 2.07
CA LEU A 81 1.29 0.92 0.79
C LEU A 81 1.24 1.95 -0.34
N PHE A 82 2.10 1.80 -1.35
CA PHE A 82 2.07 2.55 -2.60
C PHE A 82 1.68 1.60 -3.72
N LEU A 83 0.60 1.90 -4.44
CA LEU A 83 0.17 1.19 -5.63
C LEU A 83 0.24 2.15 -6.82
N SER A 84 1.27 2.00 -7.63
CA SER A 84 1.53 2.89 -8.76
C SER A 84 0.75 2.43 -10.01
N GLU A 85 0.37 3.39 -10.86
CA GLU A 85 -0.28 3.13 -12.17
C GLU A 85 -1.64 2.41 -12.06
N VAL A 86 -2.36 2.65 -10.96
CA VAL A 86 -3.74 2.15 -10.81
C VAL A 86 -4.68 2.92 -11.74
N ASN A 87 -5.56 2.23 -12.44
CA ASN A 87 -6.59 2.76 -13.34
C ASN A 87 -7.89 1.97 -13.15
N ASP A 88 -8.98 2.39 -13.81
CA ASP A 88 -10.31 1.79 -13.62
C ASP A 88 -10.35 0.28 -13.92
N GLU A 89 -9.57 -0.19 -14.89
CA GLU A 89 -9.54 -1.59 -15.32
C GLU A 89 -8.82 -2.49 -14.29
N ASN A 90 -7.83 -1.93 -13.58
CA ASN A 90 -6.99 -2.67 -12.65
C ASN A 90 -7.35 -2.44 -11.16
N VAL A 91 -8.48 -1.78 -10.88
CA VAL A 91 -9.04 -1.67 -9.53
C VAL A 91 -9.12 -3.02 -8.81
N PRO A 92 -9.60 -4.13 -9.43
CA PRO A 92 -9.65 -5.42 -8.75
C PRO A 92 -8.28 -5.89 -8.25
N TRP A 93 -7.23 -5.69 -9.07
CA TRP A 93 -5.85 -6.00 -8.68
C TRP A 93 -5.41 -5.17 -7.48
N ALA A 94 -5.67 -3.86 -7.48
CA ALA A 94 -5.28 -2.98 -6.38
C ALA A 94 -5.95 -3.39 -5.05
N VAL A 95 -7.21 -3.81 -5.11
CA VAL A 95 -7.96 -4.33 -3.96
C VAL A 95 -7.36 -5.65 -3.45
N GLU A 96 -7.06 -6.59 -4.35
CA GLU A 96 -6.44 -7.87 -4.01
C GLU A 96 -5.06 -7.68 -3.37
N VAL A 97 -4.21 -6.82 -3.94
CA VAL A 97 -2.89 -6.50 -3.39
C VAL A 97 -3.00 -5.86 -2.02
N ALA A 98 -3.88 -4.86 -1.87
CA ALA A 98 -4.09 -4.20 -0.58
C ALA A 98 -4.62 -5.17 0.48
N SER A 99 -5.50 -6.10 0.11
CA SER A 99 -6.01 -7.14 1.00
C SER A 99 -4.91 -8.13 1.40
N ALA A 100 -4.16 -8.65 0.43
CA ALA A 100 -3.09 -9.61 0.68
C ALA A 100 -1.98 -9.04 1.57
N LEU A 101 -1.58 -7.78 1.36
CA LEU A 101 -0.49 -7.17 2.10
C LEU A 101 -0.92 -6.54 3.43
N GLN A 102 -2.21 -6.59 3.79
CA GLN A 102 -2.66 -6.09 5.08
C GLN A 102 -2.29 -7.07 6.19
N LEU A 103 -1.71 -6.55 7.27
CA LEU A 103 -1.41 -7.35 8.45
C LEU A 103 -2.72 -7.82 9.13
N PRO A 104 -2.81 -9.06 9.64
CA PRO A 104 -4.04 -9.66 10.18
C PRO A 104 -4.77 -8.80 11.23
N ASN A 105 -4.02 -8.05 12.03
CA ASN A 105 -4.56 -7.13 13.05
C ASN A 105 -4.15 -5.67 12.80
N GLY A 106 -3.54 -5.40 11.64
CA GLY A 106 -3.06 -4.08 11.27
C GLY A 106 -4.06 -3.36 10.39
N ALA A 107 -3.94 -2.05 10.40
CA ALA A 107 -4.54 -1.18 9.40
C ALA A 107 -3.40 -0.43 8.72
N TYR A 108 -3.58 -0.12 7.43
CA TYR A 108 -2.67 0.78 6.76
C TYR A 108 -2.70 2.13 7.46
N GLN A 109 -1.52 2.71 7.70
CA GLN A 109 -1.47 4.12 8.02
C GLN A 109 -1.95 4.90 6.79
N CYS A 110 -1.34 4.64 5.63
CA CYS A 110 -1.74 5.27 4.37
C CYS A 110 -1.71 4.26 3.20
N LEU A 111 -2.62 4.47 2.25
CA LEU A 111 -2.61 3.86 0.92
C LEU A 111 -2.40 4.99 -0.11
N TYR A 112 -1.26 4.99 -0.80
CA TYR A 112 -0.96 5.99 -1.82
C TYR A 112 -1.11 5.38 -3.21
N LEU A 113 -1.69 6.15 -4.13
CA LEU A 113 -1.93 5.79 -5.52
C LEU A 113 -1.16 6.75 -6.45
N PRO A 114 0.18 6.73 -6.45
CA PRO A 114 0.95 7.61 -7.33
C PRO A 114 0.74 7.25 -8.81
N ASN A 115 0.75 8.25 -9.67
CA ASN A 115 0.60 8.10 -11.13
C ASN A 115 -0.65 7.30 -11.53
N ASN A 116 -1.73 7.38 -10.74
CA ASN A 116 -2.98 6.70 -11.07
C ASN A 116 -3.74 7.47 -12.17
N GLN A 117 -4.57 6.73 -12.90
CA GLN A 117 -5.47 7.24 -13.94
C GLN A 117 -6.92 6.89 -13.59
N LEU A 118 -7.26 6.87 -12.30
CA LEU A 118 -8.61 6.56 -11.84
C LEU A 118 -9.57 7.69 -12.19
N THR A 119 -10.70 7.34 -12.78
CA THR A 119 -11.86 8.22 -12.87
C THR A 119 -12.64 8.21 -11.55
N SER A 120 -13.65 9.08 -11.37
CA SER A 120 -14.50 9.04 -10.17
C SER A 120 -15.19 7.69 -9.98
N PRO A 121 -15.81 7.08 -11.02
CA PRO A 121 -16.32 5.71 -10.93
C PRO A 121 -15.26 4.68 -10.54
N GLY A 122 -14.06 4.73 -11.13
CA GLY A 122 -12.96 3.84 -10.78
C GLY A 122 -12.53 3.97 -9.32
N PHE A 123 -12.42 5.21 -8.82
CA PHE A 123 -12.11 5.48 -7.43
C PHE A 123 -13.19 4.97 -6.48
N LEU A 124 -14.47 5.17 -6.81
CA LEU A 124 -15.59 4.62 -6.04
C LEU A 124 -15.52 3.10 -5.99
N ASN A 125 -15.28 2.45 -7.13
CA ASN A 125 -15.10 1.00 -7.21
C ASN A 125 -13.93 0.51 -6.35
N LEU A 126 -12.82 1.25 -6.33
CA LEU A 126 -11.67 0.94 -5.48
C LEU A 126 -12.06 1.00 -4.01
N VAL A 127 -12.71 2.08 -3.57
CA VAL A 127 -13.12 2.24 -2.17
C VAL A 127 -14.11 1.17 -1.75
N VAL A 128 -15.11 0.88 -2.58
CA VAL A 128 -16.08 -0.20 -2.34
C VAL A 128 -15.38 -1.55 -2.27
N GLY A 129 -14.46 -1.84 -3.18
CA GLY A 129 -13.71 -3.10 -3.18
C GLY A 129 -12.81 -3.27 -1.95
N LEU A 130 -12.12 -2.21 -1.53
CA LEU A 130 -11.33 -2.18 -0.30
C LEU A 130 -12.23 -2.44 0.92
N HIS A 131 -13.41 -1.84 0.96
CA HIS A 131 -14.40 -2.07 2.01
C HIS A 131 -14.85 -3.54 2.07
N GLN A 132 -15.29 -4.09 0.93
CA GLN A 132 -15.77 -5.47 0.82
C GLN A 132 -14.68 -6.48 1.19
N SER A 133 -13.41 -6.14 0.92
CA SER A 133 -12.24 -6.94 1.29
C SER A 133 -11.79 -6.74 2.74
N ASN A 134 -12.53 -5.96 3.54
CA ASN A 134 -12.19 -5.61 4.92
C ASN A 134 -10.80 -4.96 5.08
N VAL A 135 -10.36 -4.22 4.06
CA VAL A 135 -9.13 -3.44 4.11
C VAL A 135 -9.35 -2.25 5.05
N LYS A 136 -8.48 -2.11 6.04
CA LYS A 136 -8.54 -1.09 7.08
C LYS A 136 -7.48 -0.03 6.83
N ILE A 137 -7.89 1.24 6.79
CA ILE A 137 -7.02 2.39 6.58
C ILE A 137 -7.28 3.38 7.72
N LEU A 138 -6.22 3.83 8.40
CA LEU A 138 -6.31 4.71 9.57
C LEU A 138 -6.22 6.19 9.24
N VAL A 139 -5.38 6.54 8.26
CA VAL A 139 -5.03 7.95 8.03
C VAL A 139 -5.48 8.42 6.66
N ARG A 140 -4.98 7.89 5.52
CA ARG A 140 -5.23 8.51 4.20
C ARG A 140 -5.23 7.57 3.00
N ILE A 141 -6.04 7.90 1.99
CA ILE A 141 -5.85 7.50 0.58
C ILE A 141 -5.32 8.72 -0.21
N GLY A 142 -4.12 8.63 -0.78
CA GLY A 142 -3.53 9.72 -1.57
C GLY A 142 -3.66 9.47 -3.06
N VAL A 143 -4.31 10.37 -3.80
CA VAL A 143 -4.56 10.26 -5.24
C VAL A 143 -3.86 11.42 -5.97
N THR A 144 -3.13 11.15 -7.05
CA THR A 144 -2.41 12.16 -7.84
C THR A 144 -3.13 12.59 -9.13
N SER A 145 -4.41 12.23 -9.32
CA SER A 145 -5.14 12.40 -10.59
C SER A 145 -6.13 13.58 -10.55
N ASP A 146 -6.69 13.91 -11.73
CA ASP A 146 -7.66 14.99 -12.00
C ASP A 146 -9.05 14.83 -11.32
N ILE A 147 -9.13 14.05 -10.23
CA ILE A 147 -10.36 13.93 -9.44
C ILE A 147 -10.51 15.22 -8.63
N THR A 148 -11.43 16.08 -9.06
CA THR A 148 -11.81 17.30 -8.34
C THR A 148 -12.66 16.96 -7.11
N GLU A 149 -12.64 17.84 -6.10
CA GLU A 149 -13.44 17.71 -4.88
C GLU A 149 -14.93 17.46 -5.19
N ASP A 150 -15.49 18.20 -6.16
CA ASP A 150 -16.88 18.05 -6.63
C ASP A 150 -17.21 16.65 -7.16
N LYS A 151 -16.27 16.01 -7.87
CA LYS A 151 -16.45 14.66 -8.43
C LYS A 151 -16.35 13.59 -7.35
N LEU A 152 -15.62 13.88 -6.27
CA LEU A 152 -15.57 13.00 -5.12
C LEU A 152 -16.87 13.09 -4.32
N ASP A 153 -17.43 14.29 -4.12
CA ASP A 153 -18.71 14.48 -3.44
C ASP A 153 -19.84 13.73 -4.17
N GLU A 154 -19.83 13.74 -5.50
CA GLU A 154 -20.74 12.92 -6.32
C GLU A 154 -20.53 11.41 -6.04
N ALA A 155 -19.29 10.92 -6.07
CA ALA A 155 -18.97 9.53 -5.74
C ALA A 155 -19.34 9.15 -4.28
N LEU A 156 -19.19 10.06 -3.32
CA LEU A 156 -19.56 9.93 -1.90
C LEU A 156 -21.08 9.83 -1.71
N ASN A 157 -21.83 10.52 -2.55
CA ASN A 157 -23.29 10.47 -2.55
C ASN A 157 -23.81 9.14 -3.13
N GLU A 158 -23.10 8.57 -4.10
CA GLU A 158 -23.39 7.25 -4.68
C GLU A 158 -22.84 6.07 -3.86
N ALA A 159 -21.85 6.33 -3.00
CA ALA A 159 -21.27 5.32 -2.11
C ALA A 159 -22.30 4.81 -1.09
N THR A 160 -22.28 3.49 -0.86
CA THR A 160 -23.02 2.88 0.25
C THR A 160 -22.53 3.44 1.60
N ASP A 161 -23.38 3.46 2.62
CA ASP A 161 -23.04 4.01 3.96
C ASP A 161 -21.74 3.43 4.55
N ALA A 162 -21.41 2.19 4.18
CA ALA A 162 -20.21 1.50 4.63
C ALA A 162 -18.93 1.94 3.88
N ALA A 163 -19.02 2.23 2.58
CA ALA A 163 -17.96 2.88 1.81
C ALA A 163 -17.78 4.35 2.26
N ARG A 164 -18.88 5.03 2.61
CA ARG A 164 -18.86 6.38 3.19
C ARG A 164 -18.06 6.45 4.49
N SER A 165 -18.09 5.39 5.33
CA SER A 165 -17.26 5.32 6.55
C SER A 165 -15.75 5.23 6.26
N LEU A 166 -15.33 4.62 5.15
CA LEU A 166 -13.92 4.60 4.74
C LEU A 166 -13.50 5.93 4.09
N LEU A 167 -14.42 6.58 3.38
CA LEU A 167 -14.23 7.92 2.82
C LEU A 167 -14.19 9.01 3.91
N GLN A 168 -14.91 8.81 5.02
CA GLN A 168 -14.91 9.69 6.19
C GLN A 168 -13.66 9.54 7.07
N CYS A 169 -12.84 8.50 6.89
CA CYS A 169 -11.51 8.42 7.49
C CYS A 169 -10.59 9.41 6.76
N ASP A 170 -10.69 10.69 7.12
CA ASP A 170 -9.82 11.82 6.74
C ASP A 170 -9.14 11.65 5.37
N LEU A 171 -9.93 11.72 4.29
CA LEU A 171 -9.43 11.99 2.93
C LEU A 171 -8.80 13.40 2.89
N LEU A 172 -7.66 13.55 3.54
CA LEU A 172 -6.80 14.73 3.39
C LEU A 172 -5.97 14.54 2.13
N TRP A 173 -6.51 15.10 1.04
CA TRP A 173 -5.84 15.29 -0.24
C TRP A 173 -4.43 15.84 -0.02
N TYR A 174 -3.44 15.16 -0.57
CA TYR A 174 -2.09 15.69 -0.64
C TYR A 174 -1.78 16.03 -2.10
N PHE A 175 -2.15 17.25 -2.51
CA PHE A 175 -1.61 17.85 -3.72
C PHE A 175 -0.15 18.22 -3.45
N SER A 176 0.76 17.29 -3.73
CA SER A 176 2.17 17.63 -3.85
C SER A 176 2.64 17.27 -5.24
N ALA A 177 2.57 18.26 -6.11
CA ALA A 177 3.36 18.32 -7.33
C ALA A 177 4.88 18.37 -7.04
N GLU A 178 5.30 18.43 -5.77
CA GLU A 178 6.71 18.39 -5.40
C GLU A 178 7.19 16.95 -5.21
N ARG A 179 7.79 16.43 -6.28
CA ARG A 179 8.96 15.53 -6.29
C ARG A 179 8.91 14.33 -5.35
N MET A 180 8.30 13.25 -5.84
CA MET A 180 8.93 11.93 -5.78
C MET A 180 9.55 11.59 -7.15
N GLU A 181 10.24 12.58 -7.77
CA GLU A 181 11.12 12.35 -8.92
C GLU A 181 12.28 11.46 -8.43
N GLY A 182 12.15 10.15 -8.56
CA GLY A 182 13.19 9.20 -8.14
C GLY A 182 12.71 7.82 -7.69
N TRP A 183 11.43 7.50 -7.87
CA TRP A 183 10.89 6.14 -7.78
C TRP A 183 10.14 5.79 -9.05
#